data_AF-A0A4Z0QTC0-F1
#
_entry.id   AF-A0A4Z0QTC0-F1
#
_cell.length_a   1.000
_cell.length_b   1.000
_cell.length_c   1.000
_cell.angle_alpha   90.00
_cell.angle_beta   90.00
_cell.angle_gamma   90.00
#
_symmetry.space_group_name_H-M   'P 1'
#
loop_
_entity.id
_entity.type
_entity.pdbx_description
1 polymer ?
#
loop_
_entity_poly.entity_id
_entity_poly.type
_entity_poly.pdbx_seq_one_letter_code
_entity_poly.pdbx_strand_id
1 'polypeptide(L)' 'MMKTIHEENNVQEIVVNEAKILPICYRCAQVPKNGLYDGFRIEGMFFCSDCQEELFTAEPGSPEYKEFQFLIKEILF' A
#
# COMPACT_ATOMS: atom_id res chain seq x y z
N MET A 1 64.41 13.87 -9.23
CA MET A 1 63.23 13.46 -10.01
C MET A 1 62.08 13.24 -9.04
N MET A 2 61.12 14.17 -9.00
CA MET A 2 59.89 14.03 -8.21
C MET A 2 58.94 13.12 -8.99
N LYS A 3 58.44 12.05 -8.37
CA LYS A 3 57.32 11.26 -8.93
C LYS A 3 56.03 11.80 -8.32
N THR A 4 55.17 12.36 -9.14
CA THR A 4 53.83 12.81 -8.77
C THR A 4 52.91 11.59 -8.71
N ILE A 5 52.30 11.34 -7.56
CA ILE A 5 51.27 10.30 -7.38
C ILE A 5 49.93 10.96 -7.73
N HIS A 6 49.27 10.46 -8.78
CA HIS A 6 47.89 10.83 -9.10
C HIS A 6 46.95 9.90 -8.33
N GLU A 7 46.30 10.42 -7.28
CA GLU A 7 45.19 9.74 -6.61
C GLU A 7 43.93 9.88 -7.47
N GLU A 8 43.60 8.80 -8.18
CA GLU A 8 42.31 8.65 -8.84
C GLU A 8 41.25 8.37 -7.77
N ASN A 9 40.55 9.43 -7.34
CA ASN A 9 39.40 9.31 -6.46
C ASN A 9 38.27 8.59 -7.21
N ASN A 10 38.13 7.29 -6.94
CA ASN A 10 37.00 6.47 -7.38
C ASN A 10 35.76 6.91 -6.61
N VAL A 11 35.05 7.90 -7.14
CA VAL A 11 33.73 8.31 -6.65
C VAL A 11 32.75 7.21 -7.04
N GLN A 12 32.54 6.25 -6.13
CA GLN A 12 31.44 5.29 -6.25
C GLN A 12 30.12 6.06 -6.14
N GLU A 13 29.42 6.21 -7.26
CA GLU A 13 28.04 6.71 -7.28
C GLU A 13 27.18 5.85 -6.33
N ILE A 14 26.66 6.50 -5.29
CA ILE A 14 25.71 5.87 -4.38
C ILE A 14 24.39 5.74 -5.12
N VAL A 15 24.08 4.54 -5.62
CA VAL A 15 22.77 4.25 -6.23
C VAL A 15 21.73 4.23 -5.13
N VAL A 16 21.04 5.36 -4.94
CA VAL A 16 19.89 5.47 -4.03
C VAL A 16 18.71 4.77 -4.68
N ASN A 17 18.42 3.55 -4.26
CA ASN A 17 17.21 2.84 -4.68
C ASN A 17 16.01 3.47 -3.96
N GLU A 18 15.35 4.43 -4.61
CA GLU A 18 14.11 5.04 -4.12
C GLU A 18 12.93 4.06 -4.29
N ALA A 19 12.72 3.21 -3.28
CA ALA A 19 11.51 2.40 -3.20
C ALA A 19 10.29 3.29 -2.88
N LYS A 20 9.20 3.11 -3.63
CA LYS A 20 7.93 3.80 -3.38
C LYS A 20 7.03 2.93 -2.49
N ILE A 21 6.54 3.50 -1.40
CA ILE A 21 5.49 2.88 -0.57
C ILE A 21 4.14 3.28 -1.18
N LEU A 22 3.32 2.29 -1.51
CA LEU A 22 1.99 2.49 -2.10
C LEU A 22 0.90 2.02 -1.14
N PRO A 23 -0.27 2.67 -1.12
CA PRO A 23 -1.40 2.20 -0.32
C PRO A 23 -1.93 0.90 -0.90
N ILE A 24 -2.24 -0.05 -0.02
CA ILE A 24 -2.88 -1.31 -0.39
C ILE A 24 -4.23 -1.43 0.32
N CYS A 25 -5.25 -1.86 -0.42
CA CYS A 25 -6.55 -2.17 0.17
C CYS A 25 -6.44 -3.38 1.10
N TYR A 26 -7.02 -3.29 2.29
CA TYR A 26 -6.96 -4.33 3.32
C TYR A 26 -7.64 -5.64 2.89
N ARG A 27 -8.70 -5.55 2.07
CA ARG A 27 -9.40 -6.73 1.56
C ARG A 27 -8.74 -7.34 0.33
N CYS A 28 -8.59 -6.58 -0.75
CA CYS A 28 -8.15 -7.14 -2.03
C CYS A 28 -6.63 -7.13 -2.25
N ALA A 29 -5.86 -6.53 -1.33
CA ALA A 29 -4.41 -6.38 -1.39
C ALA A 29 -3.89 -5.68 -2.68
N GLN A 30 -4.76 -4.98 -3.41
CA GLN A 30 -4.39 -4.22 -4.60
C GLN A 30 -4.05 -2.78 -4.26
N VAL A 31 -3.19 -2.18 -5.08
CA VAL A 31 -2.96 -0.73 -5.09
C VAL A 31 -4.16 -0.06 -5.80
N PRO A 32 -4.93 0.80 -5.13
CA PRO A 32 -6.08 1.46 -5.75
C PRO A 32 -5.66 2.46 -6.81
N LYS A 33 -6.49 2.62 -7.84
CA LYS A 33 -6.25 3.55 -8.96
C LYS A 33 -6.12 5.00 -8.49
N ASN A 34 -6.89 5.40 -7.47
CA ASN A 34 -6.90 6.76 -6.94
C ASN A 34 -5.99 6.95 -5.71
N GLY A 35 -5.14 5.96 -5.41
CA GLY A 35 -4.20 6.01 -4.29
C GLY A 35 -4.90 6.20 -2.94
N LEU A 36 -4.37 7.09 -2.09
CA LEU A 36 -4.87 7.34 -0.74
C LEU A 36 -6.24 8.04 -0.68
N TYR A 37 -6.69 8.67 -1.77
CA TYR A 37 -7.99 9.35 -1.83
C TYR A 37 -9.13 8.42 -2.26
N ASP A 38 -8.81 7.15 -2.48
CA ASP A 38 -9.78 6.12 -2.82
C ASP A 38 -10.53 5.63 -1.56
N GLY A 39 -11.72 5.05 -1.75
CA GLY A 39 -12.54 4.33 -0.75
C GLY A 39 -12.68 4.93 0.66
N PHE A 40 -12.61 4.08 1.70
CA PHE A 40 -12.88 4.44 3.10
C PHE A 40 -11.87 3.84 4.08
N ARG A 41 -11.93 4.29 5.34
CA ARG A 41 -11.03 3.85 6.43
C ARG A 41 -11.78 3.49 7.70
N ILE A 42 -11.26 2.50 8.43
CA ILE A 42 -11.70 2.11 9.78
C ILE A 42 -10.42 1.93 10.61
N GLU A 43 -10.26 2.69 11.70
CA GLU A 43 -9.09 2.63 12.59
C GLU A 43 -7.74 2.63 11.84
N GLY A 44 -7.62 3.46 10.79
CA GLY A 44 -6.40 3.57 9.96
C GLY A 44 -6.26 2.49 8.89
N MET A 45 -7.05 1.42 8.93
CA MET A 45 -7.11 0.39 7.89
C MET A 45 -7.94 0.87 6.71
N PHE A 46 -7.45 0.62 5.50
CA PHE A 46 -7.95 1.24 4.27
C PHE A 46 -8.59 0.22 3.33
N PHE A 47 -9.77 0.54 2.79
CA PHE A 47 -10.48 -0.26 1.78
C PHE A 47 -10.71 0.60 0.53
N CYS A 48 -10.38 0.10 -0.66
CA CYS A 48 -10.58 0.83 -1.92
C CYS A 48 -12.07 0.99 -2.30
N SER A 49 -12.38 1.90 -3.23
CA SER A 49 -13.75 2.13 -3.70
C SER A 49 -14.40 0.89 -4.31
N ASP A 50 -13.66 0.07 -5.06
CA ASP A 50 -14.21 -1.19 -5.61
C ASP A 50 -14.72 -2.11 -4.48
N CYS A 51 -13.91 -2.31 -3.42
CA CYS A 51 -14.34 -3.07 -2.25
C CYS A 51 -15.46 -2.37 -1.45
N GLN A 52 -15.49 -1.03 -1.43
CA GLN A 52 -16.57 -0.28 -0.80
C GLN A 52 -17.91 -0.51 -1.52
N GLU A 53 -17.91 -0.45 -2.85
CA GLU A 53 -19.09 -0.69 -3.67
C GLU A 53 -19.58 -2.12 -3.50
N GLU A 54 -18.66 -3.10 -3.50
CA GLU A 54 -19.00 -4.50 -3.19
C GLU A 54 -19.66 -4.64 -1.80
N LEU A 55 -19.12 -4.00 -0.76
CA LEU A 55 -19.74 -4.02 0.57
C LEU A 55 -21.13 -3.39 0.57
N PHE A 56 -21.30 -2.25 -0.10
CA PHE A 56 -22.57 -1.51 -0.10
C PHE A 56 -23.66 -2.19 -0.93
N THR A 57 -23.27 -3.03 -1.88
CA THR A 57 -24.18 -3.78 -2.74
C THR A 57 -24.36 -5.23 -2.33
N ALA A 58 -23.56 -5.73 -1.37
CA ALA A 58 -23.66 -7.10 -0.88
C ALA A 58 -24.97 -7.32 -0.10
N GLU A 59 -25.64 -8.42 -0.43
CA GLU A 59 -26.85 -8.86 0.27
C GLU A 59 -26.54 -9.25 1.72
N PRO A 60 -27.33 -8.80 2.72
CA PRO A 60 -27.13 -9.19 4.10
C PRO A 60 -27.08 -10.71 4.28
N GLY A 61 -25.96 -11.21 4.80
CA GLY A 61 -25.73 -12.64 5.04
C GLY A 61 -25.12 -13.41 3.87
N SER A 62 -24.87 -12.76 2.73
CA SER A 62 -24.07 -13.31 1.64
C SER A 62 -22.64 -13.62 2.11
N PRO A 63 -21.91 -14.50 1.40
CA PRO A 63 -20.49 -14.76 1.69
C PRO A 63 -19.64 -13.49 1.70
N GLU A 64 -19.85 -12.60 0.74
CA GLU A 64 -19.13 -11.33 0.59
C GLU A 64 -19.41 -10.41 1.79
N TYR A 65 -20.69 -10.26 2.16
CA TYR A 65 -21.06 -9.45 3.33
C TYR A 65 -20.45 -10.00 4.63
N LYS A 66 -20.42 -11.33 4.79
CA LYS A 66 -19.82 -12.00 5.95
C LYS A 66 -18.30 -11.84 5.99
N GLU A 67 -17.64 -11.86 4.84
CA GLU A 67 -16.22 -11.56 4.73
C GLU A 67 -15.92 -10.14 5.23
N PHE A 68 -16.65 -9.14 4.76
CA PHE A 68 -16.48 -7.77 5.25
C PHE A 68 -16.78 -7.65 6.74
N GLN A 69 -17.82 -8.30 7.26
CA GLN A 69 -18.08 -8.32 8.70
C GLN A 69 -16.91 -8.90 9.50
N PHE A 70 -16.31 -9.99 9.02
CA PHE A 70 -15.15 -10.60 9.66
C PHE A 70 -13.97 -9.61 9.68
N LEU A 71 -13.61 -9.06 8.52
CA LEU A 71 -12.51 -8.09 8.40
C LEU A 71 -12.71 -6.85 9.27
N ILE A 72 -13.93 -6.30 9.32
CA ILE A 72 -14.24 -5.11 10.11
C ILE A 72 -14.20 -5.42 11.60
N LYS A 73 -14.66 -6.61 12.03
CA LYS A 73 -14.59 -7.04 13.43
C LYS A 73 -13.15 -7.20 13.90
N GLU A 74 -12.28 -7.80 13.09
CA GLU A 74 -10.83 -7.94 13.39
C GLU A 74 -10.12 -6.59 13.56
N ILE A 75 -10.66 -5.51 12.98
CA ILE A 75 -10.11 -4.16 13.14
C ILE A 75 -10.60 -3.51 14.44
N LEU A 76 -11.84 -3.79 14.84
CA LEU A 76 -12.52 -3.08 15.93
C LEU A 76 -12.42 -3.77 17.31
N PHE A 77 -12.13 -5.07 17.35
CA PHE A 77 -12.12 -5.90 18.56
C PHE A 77 -10.83 -6.71 18.68
#